data_AF-A0A1F7I2D1-F1
#
_entry.id   AF-A0A1F7I2D1-F1
#
_cell.length_a   1.000
_cell.length_b   1.000
_cell.length_c   1.000
_cell.angle_alpha   90.00
_cell.angle_beta   90.00
_cell.angle_gamma   90.00
#
_symmetry.space_group_name_H-M   'P 1'
#
loop_
_entity.id
_entity.type
_entity.pdbx_description
1 polymer ?
#
loop_
_entity_poly.entity_id
_entity_poly.type
_entity_poly.pdbx_seq_one_letter_code
_entity_poly.pdbx_strand_id
1 'polypeptide(L)'
;MDIAERSGDEPTPSQEAENLTKDLPNLTENQMAEVIAKDLLDRENNLYRSGNTLPADHKILFLIGDATSDVTRATDLRADRIYTKESSFPKAPEIPELNASISRYFEKDRQNLPEVLSETADIFYNLAQLRELDPEFRDVYSKWMNYLSSSIGLDLRELFGLAIIKYRRRLIQEGGEKDVLEEEKLLQSFVTEAQSPGRFSVRRPSDDGLKKFYRVVNLLGSRILAGRFTQLGASLSAEEELTG
;
A
#
# COMPACT_ATOMS: atom_id res chain seq x y z
N MET A 1 -37.55 -8.61 32.24
CA MET A 1 -36.64 -7.48 31.97
C MET A 1 -36.01 -7.79 30.64
N ASP A 2 -36.58 -7.20 29.60
CA ASP A 2 -36.24 -7.49 28.22
C ASP A 2 -34.89 -6.88 27.85
N ILE A 3 -34.09 -7.71 27.17
CA ILE A 3 -32.81 -7.37 26.57
C ILE A 3 -33.13 -6.52 25.34
N ALA A 4 -32.84 -5.23 25.41
CA ALA A 4 -32.80 -4.39 24.23
C ALA A 4 -31.49 -4.66 23.48
N GLU A 5 -31.56 -5.57 22.50
CA GLU A 5 -30.55 -5.67 21.44
C GLU A 5 -30.52 -4.32 20.69
N ARG A 6 -29.43 -3.57 20.86
CA ARG A 6 -29.08 -2.50 19.94
C ARG A 6 -28.58 -3.15 18.64
N SER A 7 -29.47 -3.33 17.68
CA SER A 7 -29.09 -3.46 16.27
C SER A 7 -28.57 -2.10 15.81
N GLY A 8 -27.25 -1.87 15.96
CA GLY A 8 -26.60 -0.83 15.19
C GLY A 8 -26.51 -1.32 13.76
N ASP A 9 -27.22 -0.68 12.83
CA ASP A 9 -27.08 -0.98 11.40
C ASP A 9 -25.63 -0.72 11.00
N GLU A 10 -24.86 -1.79 10.77
CA GLU A 10 -23.55 -1.67 10.13
C GLU A 10 -23.74 -1.09 8.72
N PRO A 11 -22.92 -0.12 8.30
CA PRO A 11 -23.03 0.47 6.98
C PRO A 11 -22.90 -0.62 5.91
N THR A 12 -23.76 -0.57 4.88
CA THR A 12 -23.55 -1.40 3.69
C THR A 12 -22.25 -1.01 2.99
N PRO A 13 -21.59 -1.92 2.24
CA PRO A 13 -20.39 -1.59 1.47
C PRO A 13 -20.55 -0.37 0.56
N SER A 14 -21.76 -0.12 0.04
CA SER A 14 -22.06 1.06 -0.77
C SER A 14 -22.07 2.36 0.04
N GLN A 15 -22.62 2.36 1.26
CA GLN A 15 -22.63 3.54 2.14
C GLN A 15 -21.23 3.85 2.66
N GLU A 16 -20.45 2.80 2.95
CA GLU A 16 -19.07 2.94 3.36
C GLU A 16 -18.19 3.49 2.23
N ALA A 17 -18.37 2.97 1.01
CA ALA A 17 -17.73 3.49 -0.20
C ALA A 17 -18.03 4.99 -0.40
N GLU A 18 -19.28 5.42 -0.26
CA GLU A 18 -19.65 6.85 -0.38
C GLU A 18 -18.93 7.72 0.66
N ASN A 19 -18.84 7.26 1.91
CA ASN A 19 -18.16 8.00 2.97
C ASN A 19 -16.65 8.10 2.75
N LEU A 20 -16.00 7.01 2.34
CA LEU A 20 -14.55 6.95 2.13
C LEU A 20 -14.10 7.72 0.89
N THR A 21 -15.00 7.91 -0.09
CA THR A 21 -14.67 8.46 -1.40
C THR A 21 -15.27 9.80 -1.74
N LYS A 22 -16.06 10.42 -0.84
CA LYS A 22 -16.78 11.69 -1.11
C LYS A 22 -15.90 12.80 -1.70
N ASP A 23 -14.63 12.84 -1.35
CA ASP A 23 -13.66 13.85 -1.77
C ASP A 23 -12.79 13.41 -2.97
N LEU A 24 -12.59 12.10 -3.17
CA LEU A 24 -11.70 11.57 -4.22
C LEU A 24 -12.02 12.06 -5.65
N PRO A 25 -13.29 12.22 -6.08
CA PRO A 25 -13.62 12.78 -7.39
C PRO A 25 -13.02 14.16 -7.66
N ASN A 26 -12.74 14.94 -6.61
CA ASN A 26 -12.27 16.31 -6.70
C ASN A 26 -10.77 16.46 -6.42
N LEU A 27 -10.10 15.40 -5.97
CA LEU A 27 -8.65 15.43 -5.72
C LEU A 27 -7.87 15.19 -7.02
N THR A 28 -6.86 16.02 -7.22
CA THR A 28 -5.79 15.81 -8.20
C THR A 28 -4.84 14.69 -7.76
N GLU A 29 -4.05 14.18 -8.69
CA GLU A 29 -2.99 13.18 -8.40
C GLU A 29 -2.07 13.63 -7.27
N ASN A 30 -1.57 14.88 -7.32
CA ASN A 30 -0.68 15.42 -6.30
C ASN A 30 -1.34 15.49 -4.92
N GLN A 31 -2.61 15.91 -4.86
CA GLN A 31 -3.36 15.96 -3.61
C GLN A 31 -3.58 14.56 -3.04
N MET A 32 -3.89 13.55 -3.88
CA MET A 32 -4.00 12.17 -3.42
C MET A 32 -2.67 11.63 -2.89
N ALA A 33 -1.57 11.92 -3.58
CA ALA A 33 -0.24 11.55 -3.11
C ALA A 33 0.10 12.20 -1.76
N GLU A 34 -0.29 13.46 -1.54
CA GLU A 34 -0.12 14.15 -0.26
C GLU A 34 -0.97 13.54 0.85
N VAL A 35 -2.22 13.15 0.58
CA VAL A 35 -3.07 12.45 1.56
C VAL A 35 -2.39 11.17 2.04
N ILE A 36 -1.76 10.41 1.14
CA ILE A 36 -1.05 9.19 1.50
C ILE A 36 0.24 9.50 2.27
N ALA A 37 1.05 10.42 1.74
CA ALA A 37 2.39 10.72 2.25
C ALA A 37 2.38 11.46 3.59
N LYS A 38 1.30 12.18 3.93
CA LYS A 38 1.17 12.95 5.16
C LYS A 38 0.07 12.38 6.03
N ASP A 39 -1.20 12.59 5.66
CA ASP A 39 -2.33 12.28 6.54
C ASP A 39 -2.39 10.80 6.95
N LEU A 40 -2.21 9.88 6.00
CA LEU A 40 -2.24 8.44 6.29
C LEU A 40 -0.95 7.96 6.96
N LEU A 41 0.20 8.53 6.59
CA LEU A 41 1.48 8.23 7.26
C LEU A 41 1.45 8.64 8.74
N ASP A 42 0.94 9.84 9.04
CA ASP A 42 0.81 10.33 10.42
C ASP A 42 -0.13 9.44 11.23
N ARG A 43 -1.24 9.00 10.64
CA ARG A 43 -2.17 8.05 11.29
C ARG A 43 -1.50 6.71 11.56
N GLU A 44 -0.76 6.18 10.59
CA GLU A 44 -0.01 4.94 10.75
C GLU A 44 1.03 5.05 11.87
N ASN A 45 1.80 6.14 11.92
CA ASN A 45 2.81 6.39 12.95
C ASN A 45 2.18 6.51 14.34
N ASN A 46 1.06 7.23 14.45
CA ASN A 46 0.33 7.36 15.72
C ASN A 46 -0.21 6.01 16.21
N LEU A 47 -0.77 5.22 15.30
CA LEU A 47 -1.44 3.97 15.65
C LEU A 47 -0.46 2.85 16.00
N TYR A 48 0.62 2.72 15.24
CA TYR A 48 1.52 1.57 15.36
C TYR A 48 2.85 1.88 16.05
N ARG A 49 3.17 3.17 16.23
CA ARG A 49 4.51 3.62 16.66
C ARG A 49 4.47 4.78 17.65
N SER A 50 3.33 5.02 18.28
CA SER A 50 3.16 6.08 19.30
C SER A 50 3.59 7.48 18.81
N GLY A 51 3.42 7.74 17.51
CA GLY A 51 3.78 9.02 16.87
C GLY A 51 5.22 9.12 16.39
N ASN A 52 6.05 8.09 16.60
CA ASN A 52 7.42 8.08 16.07
C ASN A 52 7.41 7.98 14.54
N THR A 53 8.18 8.86 13.90
CA THR A 53 8.32 8.86 12.45
C THR A 53 9.11 7.65 12.00
N LEU A 54 8.57 6.96 11.01
CA LEU A 54 9.21 5.84 10.38
C LEU A 54 10.42 6.27 9.55
N PRO A 55 11.55 5.55 9.59
CA PRO A 55 12.62 5.80 8.63
C PRO A 55 12.32 5.14 7.27
N ALA A 56 12.99 5.58 6.20
CA ALA A 56 12.69 5.11 4.85
C ALA A 56 13.01 3.63 4.61
N ASP A 57 14.10 3.14 5.20
CA ASP A 57 14.55 1.76 5.08
C ASP A 57 13.51 0.75 5.59
N HIS A 58 12.71 1.18 6.56
CA HIS A 58 11.56 0.44 7.06
C HIS A 58 10.48 0.19 5.98
N LYS A 59 10.08 1.22 5.21
CA LYS A 59 9.14 1.03 4.08
C LYS A 59 9.74 0.20 2.98
N ILE A 60 11.05 0.34 2.72
CA ILE A 60 11.74 -0.49 1.75
C ILE A 60 11.67 -1.97 2.16
N LEU A 61 11.97 -2.31 3.41
CA LEU A 61 11.88 -3.69 3.90
C LEU A 61 10.44 -4.23 3.92
N PHE A 62 9.43 -3.40 4.16
CA PHE A 62 8.04 -3.84 3.96
C PHE A 62 7.76 -4.25 2.52
N LEU A 63 8.30 -3.51 1.55
CA LEU A 63 8.11 -3.81 0.14
C LEU A 63 8.87 -5.06 -0.32
N ILE A 64 10.14 -5.22 0.05
CA ILE A 64 11.02 -6.26 -0.53
C ILE A 64 11.38 -7.39 0.43
N GLY A 65 11.19 -7.20 1.74
CA GLY A 65 11.58 -8.14 2.78
C GLY A 65 13.06 -8.11 3.13
N ASP A 66 13.41 -8.92 4.11
CA ASP A 66 14.78 -9.29 4.42
C ASP A 66 15.17 -10.61 3.72
N ALA A 67 16.33 -11.18 4.07
CA ALA A 67 16.80 -12.44 3.51
C ALA A 67 15.87 -13.65 3.78
N THR A 68 14.97 -13.54 4.76
CA THR A 68 13.99 -14.59 5.11
C THR A 68 12.66 -14.42 4.40
N SER A 69 12.42 -13.24 3.79
CA SER A 69 11.13 -12.87 3.20
C SER A 69 9.96 -12.98 4.20
N ASP A 70 10.24 -12.74 5.49
CA ASP A 70 9.24 -12.65 6.56
C ASP A 70 9.47 -11.36 7.36
N VAL A 71 8.59 -10.38 7.17
CA VAL A 71 8.73 -9.08 7.82
C VAL A 71 8.32 -9.07 9.30
N THR A 72 7.76 -10.17 9.83
CA THR A 72 7.40 -10.22 11.26
C THR A 72 8.60 -10.08 12.18
N ARG A 73 9.77 -10.59 11.75
CA ARG A 73 11.02 -10.56 12.52
C ARG A 73 12.06 -9.62 11.93
N ALA A 74 11.81 -9.09 10.74
CA ALA A 74 12.71 -8.15 10.11
C ALA A 74 12.85 -6.88 10.98
N THR A 75 14.08 -6.36 10.99
CA THR A 75 14.42 -5.12 11.67
C THR A 75 14.95 -4.13 10.65
N ASP A 76 14.72 -2.85 10.91
CA ASP A 76 15.31 -1.78 10.13
C ASP A 76 16.81 -1.66 10.42
N LEU A 77 17.50 -0.71 9.78
CA LEU A 77 18.94 -0.51 9.91
C LEU A 77 19.36 -0.09 11.34
N ARG A 78 18.41 0.26 12.20
CA ARG A 78 18.62 0.65 13.61
C ARG A 78 18.24 -0.48 14.58
N ALA A 79 17.98 -1.67 14.06
CA ALA A 79 17.52 -2.85 14.80
C ALA A 79 16.11 -2.73 15.40
N ASP A 80 15.29 -1.78 14.96
CA ASP A 80 13.90 -1.68 15.36
C ASP A 80 13.01 -2.60 14.51
N ARG A 81 12.06 -3.30 15.15
CA ARG A 81 11.15 -4.22 14.42
C ARG A 81 10.29 -3.45 13.45
N ILE A 82 10.24 -3.92 12.20
CA ILE A 82 9.42 -3.25 11.18
C ILE A 82 7.93 -3.57 11.35
N TYR A 83 7.63 -4.82 11.68
CA TYR A 83 6.27 -5.26 11.96
C TYR A 83 5.99 -5.18 13.47
N THR A 84 5.05 -4.32 13.85
CA THR A 84 4.76 -4.01 15.27
C THR A 84 3.55 -4.75 15.83
N LYS A 85 2.77 -5.45 15.00
CA LYS A 85 1.64 -6.26 15.48
C LYS A 85 2.13 -7.62 15.98
N GLU A 86 1.52 -8.10 17.06
CA GLU A 86 1.69 -9.50 17.45
C GLU A 86 1.06 -10.39 16.37
N SER A 87 1.87 -11.25 15.76
CA SER A 87 1.38 -12.22 14.78
C SER A 87 1.89 -13.61 15.13
N SER A 88 0.98 -14.58 15.12
CA SER A 88 1.28 -16.01 15.21
C SER A 88 1.76 -16.58 13.87
N PHE A 89 1.65 -15.82 12.77
CA PHE A 89 2.00 -16.26 11.41
C PHE A 89 2.97 -15.29 10.71
N PRO A 90 3.82 -15.78 9.79
CA PRO A 90 4.69 -14.94 8.97
C PRO A 90 3.90 -13.89 8.17
N LYS A 91 4.48 -12.71 7.97
CA LYS A 91 3.96 -11.68 7.06
C LYS A 91 4.92 -11.61 5.89
N ALA A 92 4.43 -11.86 4.69
CA ALA A 92 5.23 -11.71 3.50
C ALA A 92 5.40 -10.20 3.18
N PRO A 93 6.49 -9.81 2.52
CA PRO A 93 6.66 -8.45 2.02
C PRO A 93 5.67 -8.18 0.88
N GLU A 94 5.36 -6.90 0.63
CA GLU A 94 4.27 -6.48 -0.27
C GLU A 94 4.50 -6.90 -1.73
N ILE A 95 5.74 -6.83 -2.25
CA ILE A 95 6.03 -7.26 -3.64
C ILE A 95 5.85 -8.78 -3.81
N PRO A 96 6.38 -9.65 -2.92
CA PRO A 96 6.03 -11.06 -2.87
C PRO A 96 4.52 -11.36 -2.78
N GLU A 97 3.76 -10.64 -1.95
CA GLU A 97 2.30 -10.82 -1.84
C GLU A 97 1.59 -10.48 -3.15
N LEU A 98 1.94 -9.34 -3.76
CA LEU A 98 1.45 -8.97 -5.09
C LEU A 98 1.80 -10.01 -6.16
N ASN A 99 3.04 -10.52 -6.15
CA ASN A 99 3.46 -11.55 -7.09
C ASN A 99 2.63 -12.83 -6.93
N ALA A 100 2.33 -13.22 -5.69
CA ALA A 100 1.50 -14.38 -5.40
C ALA A 100 0.05 -14.17 -5.85
N SER A 101 -0.55 -12.99 -5.61
CA SER A 101 -1.92 -12.68 -6.02
C SER A 101 -2.06 -12.63 -7.55
N ILE A 102 -1.09 -12.03 -8.26
CA ILE A 102 -1.05 -12.05 -9.74
C ILE A 102 -0.88 -13.48 -10.26
N SER A 103 -0.02 -14.29 -9.66
CA SER A 103 0.16 -15.68 -10.09
C SER A 103 -1.12 -16.49 -9.89
N ARG A 104 -1.77 -16.36 -8.71
CA ARG A 104 -3.10 -16.96 -8.44
C ARG A 104 -4.15 -16.52 -9.46
N TYR A 105 -4.16 -15.24 -9.82
CA TYR A 105 -5.07 -14.70 -10.82
C TYR A 105 -4.91 -15.41 -12.17
N PHE A 106 -3.68 -15.62 -12.64
CA PHE A 106 -3.43 -16.26 -13.94
C PHE A 106 -3.57 -17.79 -13.91
N GLU A 107 -3.22 -18.44 -12.80
CA GLU A 107 -3.11 -19.91 -12.72
C GLU A 107 -4.36 -20.60 -12.18
N LYS A 108 -5.10 -19.95 -11.27
CA LYS A 108 -6.14 -20.60 -10.47
C LYS A 108 -7.49 -19.94 -10.63
N ASP A 109 -7.56 -18.63 -10.44
CA ASP A 109 -8.84 -17.93 -10.32
C ASP A 109 -8.80 -16.50 -10.86
N ARG A 110 -9.45 -16.31 -12.02
CA ARG A 110 -9.61 -14.99 -12.65
C ARG A 110 -10.55 -14.06 -11.88
N GLN A 111 -11.28 -14.56 -10.88
CA GLN A 111 -12.09 -13.76 -9.97
C GLN A 111 -11.23 -13.13 -8.86
N ASN A 112 -9.95 -13.52 -8.71
CA ASN A 112 -9.01 -12.98 -7.73
C ASN A 112 -8.47 -11.56 -8.05
N LEU A 113 -9.11 -10.82 -8.96
CA LEU A 113 -8.73 -9.45 -9.24
C LEU A 113 -8.79 -8.52 -8.01
N PRO A 114 -9.77 -8.65 -7.08
CA PRO A 114 -9.81 -7.82 -5.87
C PRO A 114 -8.52 -7.90 -5.05
N GLU A 115 -7.99 -9.11 -4.84
CA GLU A 115 -6.74 -9.33 -4.12
C GLU A 115 -5.57 -8.65 -4.86
N VAL A 116 -5.49 -8.82 -6.18
CA VAL A 116 -4.45 -8.15 -7.00
C VAL A 116 -4.50 -6.62 -6.85
N LEU A 117 -5.69 -6.04 -6.83
CA LEU A 117 -5.87 -4.59 -6.64
C LEU A 117 -5.53 -4.17 -5.21
N SER A 118 -5.87 -4.98 -4.21
CA SER A 118 -5.51 -4.78 -2.82
C SER A 118 -3.99 -4.72 -2.64
N GLU A 119 -3.28 -5.71 -3.17
CA GLU A 119 -1.81 -5.76 -3.09
C GLU A 119 -1.15 -4.67 -3.95
N THR A 120 -1.76 -4.31 -5.09
CA THR A 120 -1.30 -3.16 -5.89
C THR A 120 -1.40 -1.86 -5.10
N ALA A 121 -2.48 -1.67 -4.33
CA ALA A 121 -2.67 -0.49 -3.48
C ALA A 121 -1.58 -0.39 -2.39
N ASP A 122 -1.12 -1.52 -1.85
CA ASP A 122 -0.01 -1.54 -0.87
C ASP A 122 1.30 -1.05 -1.48
N ILE A 123 1.60 -1.42 -2.74
CA ILE A 123 2.78 -0.91 -3.44
C ILE A 123 2.74 0.61 -3.57
N PHE A 124 1.63 1.17 -4.07
CA PHE A 124 1.50 2.62 -4.26
C PHE A 124 1.43 3.40 -2.94
N TYR A 125 0.82 2.81 -1.91
CA TYR A 125 0.81 3.37 -0.57
C TYR A 125 2.24 3.57 -0.03
N ASN A 126 3.04 2.50 -0.04
CA ASN A 126 4.41 2.55 0.47
C ASN A 126 5.33 3.43 -0.40
N LEU A 127 5.20 3.40 -1.73
CA LEU A 127 5.99 4.27 -2.62
C LEU A 127 5.64 5.76 -2.47
N ALA A 128 4.38 6.10 -2.25
CA ALA A 128 3.97 7.48 -2.02
C ALA A 128 4.55 8.02 -0.71
N GLN A 129 4.60 7.20 0.35
CA GLN A 129 5.22 7.57 1.63
C GLN A 129 6.75 7.68 1.52
N LEU A 130 7.40 6.80 0.75
CA LEU A 130 8.84 6.87 0.52
C LEU A 130 9.30 8.21 -0.09
N ARG A 131 8.44 8.89 -0.86
CA ARG A 131 8.74 10.25 -1.37
C ARG A 131 8.93 11.29 -0.27
N GLU A 132 8.29 11.09 0.88
CA GLU A 132 8.41 11.96 2.04
C GLU A 132 9.53 11.50 2.97
N LEU A 133 9.64 10.19 3.19
CA LEU A 133 10.62 9.60 4.10
C LEU A 133 12.06 9.60 3.55
N ASP A 134 12.22 9.61 2.22
CA ASP A 134 13.52 9.65 1.55
C ASP A 134 13.53 10.73 0.44
N PRO A 135 13.62 12.01 0.84
CA PRO A 135 13.53 13.14 -0.09
C PRO A 135 14.60 13.14 -1.18
N GLU A 136 15.79 12.59 -0.89
CA GLU A 136 16.90 12.50 -1.85
C GLU A 136 16.58 11.57 -3.02
N PHE A 137 15.76 10.54 -2.79
CA PHE A 137 15.37 9.55 -3.79
C PHE A 137 13.94 9.75 -4.31
N ARG A 138 13.27 10.82 -3.88
CA ARG A 138 11.88 11.19 -4.23
C ARG A 138 11.58 11.09 -5.72
N ASP A 139 12.42 11.70 -6.56
CA ASP A 139 12.20 11.73 -8.01
C ASP A 139 12.30 10.35 -8.64
N VAL A 140 13.13 9.47 -8.06
CA VAL A 140 13.24 8.08 -8.52
C VAL A 140 11.95 7.34 -8.19
N TYR A 141 11.42 7.47 -6.97
CA TYR A 141 10.12 6.87 -6.62
C TYR A 141 9.00 7.37 -7.52
N SER A 142 8.93 8.69 -7.79
CA SER A 142 7.96 9.28 -8.72
C SER A 142 8.07 8.72 -10.14
N LYS A 143 9.28 8.54 -10.67
CA LYS A 143 9.47 7.92 -12.00
C LYS A 143 9.01 6.46 -12.01
N TRP A 144 9.30 5.70 -10.95
CA TRP A 144 8.89 4.30 -10.87
C TRP A 144 7.39 4.13 -10.69
N MET A 145 6.72 4.98 -9.93
CA MET A 145 5.25 4.99 -9.87
C MET A 145 4.64 5.25 -11.26
N ASN A 146 5.19 6.19 -12.03
CA ASN A 146 4.75 6.42 -13.42
C ASN A 146 4.96 5.20 -14.32
N TYR A 147 6.11 4.51 -14.21
CA TYR A 147 6.34 3.28 -14.97
C TYR A 147 5.40 2.15 -14.57
N LEU A 148 5.15 1.99 -13.28
CA LEU A 148 4.20 1.01 -12.74
C LEU A 148 2.78 1.30 -13.23
N SER A 149 2.31 2.54 -13.08
CA SER A 149 1.02 3.02 -13.58
C SER A 149 0.86 2.75 -15.08
N SER A 150 1.84 3.17 -15.89
CA SER A 150 1.84 2.93 -17.34
C SER A 150 1.91 1.44 -17.70
N SER A 151 2.46 0.59 -16.82
CA SER A 151 2.57 -0.84 -17.07
C SER A 151 1.27 -1.58 -16.81
N ILE A 152 0.53 -1.25 -15.74
CA ILE A 152 -0.76 -1.85 -15.42
C ILE A 152 -1.90 -1.26 -16.28
N GLY A 153 -1.70 -0.06 -16.83
CA GLY A 153 -2.69 0.62 -17.68
C GLY A 153 -3.71 1.45 -16.89
N LEU A 154 -3.38 1.80 -15.65
CA LEU A 154 -4.15 2.68 -14.77
C LEU A 154 -3.37 3.97 -14.54
N ASP A 155 -4.05 5.10 -14.43
CA ASP A 155 -3.39 6.34 -14.07
C ASP A 155 -3.08 6.39 -12.55
N LEU A 156 -2.18 7.29 -12.15
CA LEU A 156 -1.78 7.40 -10.75
C LEU A 156 -2.93 7.83 -9.83
N ARG A 157 -3.91 8.57 -10.35
CA ARG A 157 -5.08 8.98 -9.57
C ARG A 157 -5.95 7.77 -9.22
N GLU A 158 -6.15 6.85 -10.15
CA GLU A 158 -6.83 5.58 -9.88
C GLU A 158 -6.09 4.76 -8.81
N LEU A 159 -4.77 4.66 -8.93
CA LEU A 159 -3.93 3.85 -8.04
C LEU A 159 -3.82 4.44 -6.63
N PHE A 160 -3.66 5.76 -6.51
CA PHE A 160 -3.69 6.45 -5.22
C PHE A 160 -5.08 6.42 -4.60
N GLY A 161 -6.15 6.51 -5.40
CA GLY A 161 -7.50 6.36 -4.88
C GLY A 161 -7.75 4.99 -4.26
N LEU A 162 -7.28 3.89 -4.88
CA LEU A 162 -7.34 2.55 -4.26
C LEU A 162 -6.59 2.50 -2.93
N ALA A 163 -5.37 3.06 -2.88
CA ALA A 163 -4.58 3.13 -1.65
C ALA A 163 -5.30 3.95 -0.56
N ILE A 164 -5.88 5.10 -0.90
CA ILE A 164 -6.61 5.93 0.05
C ILE A 164 -7.85 5.19 0.58
N ILE A 165 -8.63 4.53 -0.28
CA ILE A 165 -9.82 3.77 0.13
C ILE A 165 -9.43 2.68 1.14
N LYS A 166 -8.45 1.85 0.77
CA LYS A 166 -7.94 0.76 1.60
C LYS A 166 -7.46 1.27 2.96
N TYR A 167 -6.58 2.25 2.97
CA TYR A 167 -5.95 2.70 4.20
C TYR A 167 -6.81 3.64 5.04
N ARG A 168 -7.79 4.36 4.46
CA ARG A 168 -8.79 5.06 5.26
C ARG A 168 -9.69 4.08 6.00
N ARG A 169 -10.15 3.00 5.35
CA ARG A 169 -10.91 1.94 6.03
C ARG A 169 -10.08 1.36 7.18
N ARG A 170 -8.89 0.82 6.85
CA ARG A 170 -8.00 0.17 7.81
C ARG A 170 -7.61 1.07 8.99
N LEU A 171 -7.11 2.28 8.73
CA LEU A 171 -6.53 3.13 9.78
C LEU A 171 -7.56 3.98 10.53
N ILE A 172 -8.71 4.30 9.93
CA ILE A 172 -9.69 5.23 10.51
C ILE A 172 -10.90 4.49 11.05
N GLN A 173 -11.45 3.54 10.30
CA GLN A 173 -12.68 2.84 10.70
C GLN A 173 -12.36 1.61 11.54
N GLU A 174 -11.36 0.83 11.13
CA GLU A 174 -11.03 -0.45 11.77
C GLU A 174 -9.96 -0.33 12.87
N GLY A 175 -9.48 0.89 13.16
CA GLY A 175 -8.47 1.11 14.21
C GLY A 175 -7.17 0.34 13.98
N GLY A 176 -6.87 0.02 12.72
CA GLY A 176 -5.70 -0.74 12.31
C GLY A 176 -5.92 -2.24 12.22
N GLU A 177 -7.10 -2.77 12.52
CA GLU A 177 -7.45 -4.15 12.20
C GLU A 177 -7.56 -4.35 10.68
N LYS A 178 -7.41 -5.60 10.23
CA LYS A 178 -7.48 -5.95 8.79
C LYS A 178 -8.61 -6.94 8.57
N ASP A 179 -9.70 -6.51 7.94
CA ASP A 179 -10.66 -7.43 7.31
C ASP A 179 -10.36 -7.59 5.81
N VAL A 180 -9.63 -8.67 5.47
CA VAL A 180 -9.20 -8.93 4.10
C VAL A 180 -10.38 -9.02 3.14
N LEU A 181 -11.45 -9.72 3.52
CA LEU A 181 -12.56 -10.00 2.62
C LEU A 181 -13.39 -8.74 2.37
N GLU A 182 -13.59 -7.91 3.39
CA GLU A 182 -14.33 -6.66 3.22
C GLU A 182 -13.49 -5.60 2.49
N GLU A 183 -12.18 -5.50 2.75
CA GLU A 183 -11.27 -4.64 1.97
C GLU A 183 -11.34 -5.00 0.47
N GLU A 184 -11.23 -6.28 0.14
CA GLU A 184 -11.28 -6.76 -1.25
C GLU A 184 -12.64 -6.48 -1.92
N LYS A 185 -13.75 -6.77 -1.24
CA LYS A 185 -15.10 -6.45 -1.74
C LYS A 185 -15.27 -4.95 -1.96
N LEU A 186 -14.79 -4.14 -1.02
CA LEU A 186 -14.84 -2.69 -1.11
C LEU A 186 -14.07 -2.20 -2.34
N LEU A 187 -12.81 -2.61 -2.52
CA LEU A 187 -12.00 -2.21 -3.67
C LEU A 187 -12.62 -2.66 -5.00
N GLN A 188 -13.17 -3.88 -5.04
CA GLN A 188 -13.86 -4.40 -6.22
C GLN A 188 -15.08 -3.55 -6.60
N SER A 189 -15.75 -2.92 -5.64
CA SER A 189 -16.92 -2.05 -5.92
C SER A 189 -16.57 -0.78 -6.72
N PHE A 190 -15.28 -0.39 -6.76
CA PHE A 190 -14.80 0.75 -7.54
C PHE A 190 -14.33 0.37 -8.95
N VAL A 191 -14.22 -0.92 -9.25
CA VAL A 191 -13.77 -1.40 -10.56
C VAL A 191 -14.92 -1.30 -11.55
N THR A 192 -14.69 -0.59 -12.64
CA THR A 192 -15.69 -0.38 -13.69
C THR A 192 -15.12 -0.67 -15.07
N GLU A 193 -15.98 -1.07 -16.00
CA GLU A 193 -15.65 -1.16 -17.44
C GLU A 193 -15.66 0.23 -18.10
N ALA A 194 -16.40 1.19 -17.54
CA ALA A 194 -16.52 2.56 -18.03
C ALA A 194 -16.60 3.57 -16.89
N GLN A 195 -15.97 4.74 -17.06
CA GLN A 195 -15.99 5.79 -16.04
C GLN A 195 -17.39 6.34 -15.82
N SER A 196 -17.79 6.43 -14.55
CA SER A 196 -19.06 7.04 -14.14
C SER A 196 -18.83 8.51 -13.76
N PRO A 197 -19.45 9.49 -14.44
CA PRO A 197 -19.29 10.90 -14.12
C PRO A 197 -19.66 11.19 -12.65
N GLY A 198 -18.79 11.89 -11.93
CA GLY A 198 -19.03 12.32 -10.56
C GLY A 198 -18.78 11.27 -9.46
N ARG A 199 -18.33 10.06 -9.81
CA ARG A 199 -17.89 9.04 -8.85
C ARG A 199 -16.46 8.63 -9.13
N PHE A 200 -15.71 8.36 -8.06
CA PHE A 200 -14.39 7.75 -8.21
C PHE A 200 -14.59 6.33 -8.74
N SER A 201 -13.83 5.96 -9.76
CA SER A 201 -13.87 4.64 -10.37
C SER A 201 -12.49 4.29 -10.90
N VAL A 202 -12.21 3.00 -10.97
CA VAL A 202 -10.94 2.45 -11.44
C VAL A 202 -11.25 1.53 -12.60
N ARG A 203 -10.51 1.67 -13.70
CA ARG A 203 -10.64 0.77 -14.83
C ARG A 203 -10.16 -0.63 -14.46
N ARG A 204 -10.77 -1.65 -15.07
CA ARG A 204 -10.25 -3.02 -14.98
C ARG A 204 -8.89 -3.10 -15.70
N PRO A 205 -7.80 -3.53 -15.04
CA PRO A 205 -6.53 -3.79 -15.72
C PRO A 205 -6.67 -4.89 -16.79
N SER A 206 -5.96 -4.73 -17.90
CA SER A 206 -5.86 -5.79 -18.91
C SER A 206 -4.88 -6.89 -18.48
N ASP A 207 -5.07 -8.11 -19.00
CA ASP A 207 -4.14 -9.24 -18.78
C ASP A 207 -2.69 -8.90 -19.14
N ASP A 208 -2.49 -8.22 -20.28
CA ASP A 208 -1.16 -7.81 -20.73
C ASP A 208 -0.58 -6.70 -19.84
N GLY A 209 -1.45 -5.81 -19.35
CA GLY A 209 -1.09 -4.81 -18.34
C GLY A 209 -0.60 -5.45 -17.05
N LEU A 210 -1.35 -6.42 -16.51
CA LEU A 210 -0.97 -7.16 -15.30
C LEU A 210 0.35 -7.93 -15.48
N LYS A 211 0.56 -8.58 -16.62
CA LYS A 211 1.83 -9.27 -16.92
C LYS A 211 3.01 -8.29 -17.01
N LYS A 212 2.80 -7.11 -17.60
CA LYS A 212 3.83 -6.07 -17.70
C LYS A 212 4.11 -5.48 -16.31
N PHE A 213 3.08 -5.20 -15.53
CA PHE A 213 3.18 -4.72 -14.16
C PHE A 213 3.95 -5.69 -13.26
N TYR A 214 3.65 -6.98 -13.32
CA TYR A 214 4.41 -8.03 -12.64
C TYR A 214 5.92 -7.94 -12.94
N ARG A 215 6.32 -7.74 -14.20
CA ARG A 215 7.75 -7.61 -14.55
C ARG A 215 8.35 -6.31 -13.99
N VAL A 216 7.63 -5.20 -14.11
CA VAL A 216 8.12 -3.87 -13.69
C VAL A 216 8.25 -3.80 -12.16
N VAL A 217 7.31 -4.35 -11.39
CA VAL A 217 7.38 -4.34 -9.92
C VAL A 217 8.55 -5.18 -9.41
N ASN A 218 8.87 -6.29 -10.07
CA ASN A 218 10.06 -7.09 -9.72
C ASN A 218 11.37 -6.37 -10.05
N LEU A 219 11.41 -5.54 -11.09
CA LEU A 219 12.57 -4.68 -11.38
C LEU A 219 12.72 -3.56 -10.32
N LEU A 220 11.60 -2.95 -9.90
CA LEU A 220 11.59 -2.00 -8.78
C LEU A 220 12.19 -2.64 -7.53
N GLY A 221 11.69 -3.82 -7.12
CA GLY A 221 12.15 -4.52 -5.94
C GLY A 221 13.64 -4.87 -6.00
N SER A 222 14.05 -5.59 -7.04
CA SER A 222 15.41 -6.15 -7.13
C SER A 222 16.52 -5.15 -7.45
N ARG A 223 16.23 -4.06 -8.18
CA ARG A 223 17.28 -3.14 -8.64
C ARG A 223 17.27 -1.79 -7.92
N ILE A 224 16.10 -1.32 -7.52
CA ILE A 224 15.93 0.05 -7.04
C ILE A 224 15.80 0.05 -5.54
N LEU A 225 14.84 -0.69 -5.01
CA LEU A 225 14.59 -0.75 -3.57
C LEU A 225 15.73 -1.47 -2.85
N ALA A 226 16.17 -2.63 -3.34
CA ALA A 226 17.32 -3.33 -2.77
C ALA A 226 18.61 -2.49 -2.82
N GLY A 227 18.84 -1.81 -3.95
CA GLY A 227 20.00 -0.92 -4.11
C GLY A 227 19.95 0.28 -3.17
N ARG A 228 18.79 0.93 -3.02
CA ARG A 228 18.63 2.07 -2.10
C ARG A 228 18.76 1.64 -0.64
N PHE A 229 18.25 0.45 -0.27
CA PHE A 229 18.44 -0.09 1.07
C PHE A 229 19.93 -0.24 1.43
N THR A 230 20.74 -0.80 0.53
CA THR A 230 22.19 -0.88 0.73
C THR A 230 22.86 0.48 0.87
N GLN A 231 22.43 1.48 0.09
CA GLN A 231 22.95 2.85 0.19
C GLN A 231 22.62 3.51 1.53
N LEU A 232 21.40 3.32 2.04
CA LEU A 232 20.98 3.84 3.35
C LEU A 232 21.83 3.21 4.47
N GLY A 233 22.07 1.90 4.41
CA GLY A 233 22.93 1.21 5.38
C GLY A 233 24.37 1.74 5.38
N ALA A 234 24.98 1.90 4.20
CA ALA A 234 26.32 2.45 4.09
C ALA A 234 26.43 3.89 4.61
N SER A 235 25.37 4.70 4.41
CA SER A 235 25.33 6.08 4.90
C SER A 235 25.24 6.12 6.43
N LEU A 236 24.40 5.27 7.03
CA LEU A 236 24.25 5.16 8.48
C LEU A 236 25.57 4.72 9.16
N SER A 237 26.24 3.69 8.63
CA SER A 237 27.52 3.23 9.18
C SER A 237 28.61 4.30 9.10
N ALA A 238 28.65 5.08 8.01
CA ALA A 238 29.59 6.19 7.89
C ALA A 238 29.30 7.32 8.90
N GLU A 239 28.03 7.61 9.19
CA GLU A 239 27.64 8.57 10.23
C GLU A 239 28.05 8.09 11.63
N GLU A 240 27.87 6.79 11.93
CA GLU A 240 28.30 6.19 13.19
C GLU A 240 29.82 6.26 13.38
N GLU A 241 30.61 6.00 12.34
CA GLU A 241 32.08 6.11 12.40
C GLU A 241 32.58 7.55 12.59
N LEU A 242 31.82 8.55 12.14
CA LEU A 242 32.16 9.97 12.29
C LEU A 242 31.72 10.58 13.63
N THR A 243 30.80 9.93 14.33
CA THR A 243 30.19 10.45 15.58
C THR A 243 30.54 9.65 16.83
N GLY A 244 31.12 8.45 16.69
CA GLY A 244 31.69 7.64 17.76
C GLY A 244 33.13 7.99 18.12
#